data_AF-A0A4Q2JBG8-F1
#
_entry.id   AF-A0A4Q2JBG8-F1
#
_cell.length_a   1.000
_cell.length_b   1.000
_cell.length_c   1.000
_cell.angle_alpha   90.00
_cell.angle_beta   90.00
_cell.angle_gamma   90.00
#
_symmetry.space_group_name_H-M   'P 1'
#
loop_
_entity.id
_entity.type
_entity.pdbx_description
1 polymer ?
#
loop_
_entity_poly.entity_id
_entity_poly.type
_entity_poly.pdbx_seq_one_letter_code
_entity_poly.pdbx_strand_id
1 'polypeptide(L)' 'MTSAPQEGDAQALDLRFLSRDVTADEAAAVTAVLVATVRDAHGEHEVTPRNDWSHPRNALRPRVEVGPGRWTASAR' A
#
# COMPACT_ATOMS: atom_id res chain seq x y z
N MET A 1 -12.43 28.86 30.98
CA MET A 1 -11.76 27.53 31.01
C MET A 1 -11.70 27.06 29.58
N THR A 2 -10.60 27.37 28.89
CA THR A 2 -10.37 26.99 27.49
C THR A 2 -9.68 25.64 27.49
N SER A 3 -10.35 24.62 26.96
CA SER A 3 -9.81 23.28 26.81
C SER A 3 -8.64 23.29 25.83
N ALA A 4 -7.53 22.69 26.21
CA ALA A 4 -6.36 22.50 25.36
C ALA A 4 -6.72 21.61 24.14
N PRO A 5 -6.05 21.79 22.98
CA PRO A 5 -6.15 20.79 21.92
C PRO A 5 -5.58 19.49 22.48
N GLN A 6 -6.36 18.40 22.41
CA GLN A 6 -5.86 17.07 22.67
C GLN A 6 -4.81 16.76 21.60
N GLU A 7 -3.55 16.99 21.96
CA GLU A 7 -2.36 16.41 21.32
C GLU A 7 -2.38 14.91 21.62
N GLY A 8 -3.33 14.23 21.00
CA GLY A 8 -3.50 12.80 21.03
C GLY A 8 -3.56 12.31 19.59
N ASP A 9 -2.56 11.52 19.24
CA ASP A 9 -2.61 10.51 18.17
C ASP A 9 -2.07 10.92 16.79
N ALA A 10 -0.74 10.95 16.67
CA ALA A 10 -0.03 11.09 15.41
C ALA A 10 -0.16 9.87 14.45
N GLN A 11 -1.00 8.87 14.73
CA GLN A 11 -1.35 7.78 13.81
C GLN A 11 -2.77 7.23 14.02
N ALA A 12 -3.76 8.07 14.27
CA ALA A 12 -5.14 7.59 14.20
C ALA A 12 -5.45 7.15 12.75
N LEU A 13 -5.46 5.84 12.50
CA LEU A 13 -6.03 5.32 11.25
C LEU A 13 -7.51 5.70 11.24
N ASP A 14 -7.91 6.51 10.25
CA ASP A 14 -9.32 6.86 10.04
C ASP A 14 -10.07 5.64 9.49
N LEU A 15 -10.55 4.78 10.39
CA LEU A 15 -11.27 3.56 10.08
C LEU A 15 -12.77 3.78 10.24
N ARG A 16 -13.52 3.46 9.19
CA ARG A 16 -14.99 3.45 9.21
C ARG A 16 -15.52 2.04 9.10
N PHE A 17 -16.27 1.60 10.11
CA PHE A 17 -17.01 0.34 10.07
C PHE A 17 -18.30 0.52 9.27
N LEU A 18 -18.48 -0.28 8.21
CA LEU A 18 -19.68 -0.29 7.37
C LEU A 18 -20.70 -1.34 7.81
N SER A 19 -20.27 -2.32 8.59
CA SER A 19 -21.16 -3.33 9.19
C SER A 19 -22.05 -2.70 10.25
N ARG A 20 -23.29 -3.21 10.33
CA ARG A 20 -24.20 -2.88 11.43
C ARG A 20 -23.76 -3.66 12.67
N ASP A 21 -24.10 -3.12 13.84
CA ASP A 21 -23.92 -3.79 15.14
C ASP A 21 -22.48 -4.08 15.56
N VAL A 22 -21.56 -3.13 15.34
CA VAL A 22 -20.18 -3.21 15.86
C VAL A 22 -20.11 -2.53 17.23
N THR A 23 -19.63 -3.26 18.23
CA THR A 23 -19.39 -2.72 19.57
C THR A 23 -18.06 -1.96 19.64
N ALA A 24 -17.91 -1.13 20.68
CA ALA A 24 -16.66 -0.39 20.90
C ALA A 24 -15.46 -1.32 21.10
N ASP A 25 -15.65 -2.45 21.79
CA ASP A 25 -14.59 -3.43 22.06
C ASP A 25 -14.13 -4.13 20.78
N GLU A 26 -15.07 -4.51 19.91
CA GLU A 26 -14.76 -5.11 18.61
C GLU A 26 -14.03 -4.12 17.70
N ALA A 27 -14.45 -2.86 17.68
CA ALA A 27 -13.79 -1.81 16.92
C ALA A 27 -12.34 -1.59 17.40
N ALA A 28 -12.13 -1.58 18.71
CA ALA A 28 -10.79 -1.46 19.30
C ALA A 28 -9.91 -2.67 18.95
N ALA A 29 -10.46 -3.89 19.02
CA ALA A 29 -9.73 -5.11 18.68
C ALA A 29 -9.28 -5.11 17.21
N VAL A 30 -10.16 -4.77 16.27
CA VAL A 30 -9.82 -4.69 14.83
C VAL A 30 -8.77 -3.61 14.58
N THR A 31 -8.92 -2.44 15.21
CA THR A 31 -7.95 -1.35 15.06
C THR A 31 -6.57 -1.77 15.56
N ALA A 32 -6.49 -2.45 16.71
CA ALA A 32 -5.23 -2.96 17.26
C ALA A 32 -4.54 -3.95 16.32
N VAL A 33 -5.31 -4.87 15.71
CA VAL A 33 -4.78 -5.82 14.72
C VAL A 33 -4.24 -5.09 13.49
N LEU A 34 -5.02 -4.16 12.92
CA LEU A 34 -4.58 -3.41 11.74
C LEU A 34 -3.34 -2.57 12.00
N VAL A 35 -3.26 -1.88 13.15
CA VAL A 35 -2.07 -1.11 13.54
C VAL A 35 -0.86 -2.03 13.68
N ALA A 36 -1.01 -3.20 14.31
CA ALA A 36 0.08 -4.17 14.44
C ALA A 36 0.55 -4.68 13.06
N THR A 37 -0.39 -5.05 12.17
CA THR A 37 -0.06 -5.52 10.81
C THR A 37 0.61 -4.44 9.97
N VAL A 38 0.15 -3.18 10.05
CA VAL A 38 0.77 -2.06 9.32
C VAL A 38 2.19 -1.82 9.82
N ARG A 39 2.40 -1.81 11.14
CA ARG A 39 3.74 -1.67 11.73
C ARG A 39 4.68 -2.80 11.32
N ASP A 40 4.19 -4.04 11.29
CA ASP A 40 4.93 -5.21 10.83
C ASP A 40 5.30 -5.11 9.34
N ALA A 41 4.34 -4.74 8.49
CA ALA A 41 4.56 -4.53 7.06
C ALA A 41 5.58 -3.42 6.75
N HIS A 42 5.59 -2.35 7.55
CA HIS A 42 6.60 -1.29 7.48
C HIS A 42 7.94 -1.67 8.12
N GLY A 43 7.97 -2.68 8.99
CA GLY A 43 9.11 -3.04 9.82
C GLY A 43 10.30 -3.60 9.06
N GLU A 44 10.10 -4.36 7.98
CA GLU A 44 11.20 -5.11 7.36
C GLU A 44 11.04 -5.32 5.84
N HIS A 45 10.84 -4.24 5.08
CA HIS A 45 11.25 -4.28 3.68
C HIS A 45 12.54 -3.48 3.55
N GLU A 46 13.68 -4.19 3.63
CA GLU A 46 14.91 -3.70 3.04
C GLU A 46 14.57 -3.35 1.59
N VAL A 47 14.68 -2.05 1.24
CA VAL A 47 14.46 -1.60 -0.12
C VAL A 47 15.47 -2.35 -0.97
N THR A 48 15.02 -3.42 -1.62
CA THR A 48 15.91 -4.24 -2.43
C THR A 48 16.45 -3.33 -3.52
N PRO A 49 17.78 -3.09 -3.59
CA PRO A 49 18.34 -2.25 -4.62
C PRO A 49 17.93 -2.83 -5.96
N ARG A 50 17.44 -1.97 -6.85
CA ARG A 50 16.98 -2.38 -8.17
C ARG A 50 18.13 -3.10 -8.88
N ASN A 51 17.93 -4.36 -9.21
CA ASN A 51 18.93 -5.17 -9.92
C ASN A 51 19.31 -4.48 -11.24
N ASP A 52 20.60 -4.40 -11.57
CA ASP A 52 21.11 -3.85 -12.83
C ASP A 52 20.45 -4.49 -14.07
N TRP A 53 20.09 -5.76 -14.01
CA TRP A 53 19.37 -6.47 -15.08
C TRP A 53 17.91 -6.01 -15.25
N SER A 54 17.34 -5.38 -14.23
CA SER A 54 15.98 -4.81 -14.25
C SER A 54 15.95 -3.34 -14.67
N HIS A 55 17.09 -2.79 -15.09
CA HIS A 55 17.17 -1.44 -15.64
C HIS A 55 16.57 -1.39 -17.06
N PRO A 56 15.65 -0.46 -17.38
CA PRO A 56 15.00 -0.42 -18.70
C PRO A 56 15.96 -0.26 -19.88
N ARG A 57 17.13 0.35 -19.65
CA ARG A 57 18.21 0.47 -20.66
C ARG A 57 18.87 -0.88 -20.99
N ASN A 58 18.80 -1.85 -20.07
CA ASN A 58 19.32 -3.21 -20.25
C ASN A 58 18.24 -4.17 -20.74
N ALA A 59 17.03 -3.67 -21.06
CA ALA A 59 15.99 -4.48 -21.68
C ALA A 59 16.42 -4.86 -23.10
N LEU A 60 16.68 -6.15 -23.31
CA LEU A 60 17.01 -6.72 -24.62
C LEU A 60 15.86 -6.59 -25.63
N ARG A 61 14.65 -6.24 -25.18
CA ARG A 61 13.45 -6.09 -26.02
C ARG A 61 12.93 -4.66 -25.98
N PRO A 62 12.63 -4.05 -27.14
CA PRO A 62 11.93 -2.76 -27.18
C PRO A 62 10.57 -2.88 -26.50
N ARG A 63 10.12 -1.77 -25.88
CA ARG A 63 8.79 -1.68 -25.27
C ARG A 63 7.72 -1.93 -26.34
N VAL A 64 6.75 -2.80 -26.04
CA VAL A 64 5.59 -3.02 -26.91
C VAL A 64 4.72 -1.76 -26.89
N GLU A 65 4.53 -1.15 -28.06
CA GLU A 65 3.58 -0.05 -28.22
C GLU A 65 2.16 -0.61 -28.27
N VAL A 66 1.30 -0.18 -27.34
CA VAL A 66 -0.10 -0.60 -27.30
C VAL A 66 -0.92 0.36 -28.17
N GLY A 67 -1.62 -0.16 -29.19
CA GLY A 67 -2.48 0.64 -30.06
C GLY A 67 -3.10 -0.17 -31.21
N PRO A 68 -4.16 0.35 -31.86
CA PRO A 68 -4.77 -0.31 -33.03
C PRO A 68 -3.72 -0.54 -34.12
N GLY A 69 -3.55 -1.79 -34.55
CA GLY A 69 -2.54 -2.19 -35.54
C GLY A 69 -1.10 -2.30 -35.02
N ARG A 70 -0.85 -2.03 -33.73
CA ARG A 70 0.49 -2.16 -33.11
C ARG A 70 0.74 -3.51 -32.45
N TRP A 71 -0.28 -4.36 -32.35
CA TRP A 71 -0.18 -5.74 -31.87
C TRP A 71 0.12 -6.68 -33.03
N THR A 72 1.36 -6.67 -33.53
CA THR A 72 1.82 -7.78 -34.36
C THR A 72 2.19 -8.93 -33.42
N ALA A 73 1.26 -9.88 -33.24
CA ALA A 73 1.59 -11.18 -32.65
C ALA A 73 2.86 -11.69 -33.36
N SER A 74 3.86 -12.08 -32.58
CA SER A 74 5.16 -12.59 -33.01
C SER A 74 5.09 -13.37 -34.33
N ALA A 75 5.33 -12.68 -35.44
CA ALA A 75 5.34 -13.27 -36.78
C ALA A 75 6.79 -13.34 -37.24
N ARG A 76 7.34 -14.55 -37.03
CA ARG A 76 8.68 -15.07 -37.36
C ARG A 76 9.85 -14.64 -36.47
#